data_AF-K5WV97-F1
#
_entry.id   AF-K5WV97-F1
#
_cell.length_a   1.000
_cell.length_b   1.000
_cell.length_c   1.000
_cell.angle_alpha   90.00
_cell.angle_beta   90.00
_cell.angle_gamma   90.00
#
_symmetry.space_group_name_H-M   'P 1'
#
loop_
_entity.id
_entity.type
_entity.pdbx_description
1 polymer ?
#
loop_
_entity_poly.entity_id
_entity_poly.type
_entity_poly.pdbx_seq_one_letter_code
_entity_poly.pdbx_strand_id
1 'polypeptide(L)'
;MSLVATSIKGKGKERVIDFESESSSDPSTTSDSESDSDSSSSSDSDEEITQEYLDSLLQQARENAAIAETEIIRIMEDEEEVLKLDDDTDELPLPKLDPGVLPPLYFDAGERRGDSLTLIRDPEADEAEKKSSTQASVAPPLPSPEFAKDGKALTKKEKKALQKQTAGPDWFDLPAPAEADLPRLHREVEALRLRNQLDPKRFYRKDEGEGKGIKGLPKYFAMGKIIATDSPFNGSSAGSLPKSERKRTLVDELIDDAEAKRYSKKKFKELQSVREAKGRNTLHAKQAARKPKW
;
A
#
# COMPACT_ATOMS: atom_id res chain seq x y z
N MET A 1 -8.89 -20.33 -74.44
CA MET A 1 -8.07 -19.22 -73.94
C MET A 1 -7.64 -19.55 -72.53
N SER A 2 -6.34 -19.39 -72.28
CA SER A 2 -5.57 -20.03 -71.22
C SER A 2 -5.85 -19.47 -69.81
N LEU A 3 -5.64 -20.35 -68.84
CA LEU A 3 -5.70 -20.19 -67.38
C LEU A 3 -4.68 -19.17 -66.86
N VAL A 4 -5.03 -18.43 -65.81
CA VAL A 4 -4.06 -17.86 -64.85
C VAL A 4 -4.59 -18.07 -63.43
N ALA A 5 -3.97 -19.02 -62.74
CA ALA A 5 -4.06 -19.21 -61.30
C ALA A 5 -2.73 -18.74 -60.70
N THR A 6 -2.76 -17.74 -59.82
CA THR A 6 -1.58 -17.29 -59.07
C THR A 6 -1.58 -17.94 -57.69
N SER A 7 -0.63 -18.86 -57.50
CA SER A 7 -0.33 -19.54 -56.25
C SER A 7 0.77 -18.77 -55.52
N ILE A 8 0.48 -18.29 -54.30
CA ILE A 8 1.45 -17.61 -53.44
C ILE A 8 2.00 -18.64 -52.45
N LYS A 9 3.25 -19.06 -52.67
CA LYS A 9 3.96 -20.05 -51.86
C LYS A 9 4.84 -19.34 -50.83
N GLY A 10 4.38 -19.28 -49.58
CA GLY A 10 5.19 -18.83 -48.43
C GLY A 10 6.11 -19.96 -47.95
N LYS A 11 7.43 -19.74 -48.02
CA LYS A 11 8.46 -20.58 -47.40
C LYS A 11 8.69 -20.07 -45.97
N GLY A 12 8.31 -20.87 -44.98
CA GLY A 12 8.69 -20.69 -43.58
C GLY A 12 10.18 -21.04 -43.38
N LYS A 13 10.89 -20.17 -42.66
CA LYS A 13 12.21 -20.43 -42.09
C LYS A 13 12.03 -20.71 -40.61
N GLU A 14 12.19 -21.96 -40.19
CA GLU A 14 12.46 -22.30 -38.80
C GLU A 14 13.96 -22.15 -38.55
N ARG A 15 14.33 -21.37 -37.53
CA ARG A 15 15.64 -21.43 -36.90
C ARG A 15 15.40 -21.77 -35.44
N VAL A 16 15.72 -23.01 -35.10
CA VAL A 16 15.97 -23.50 -33.75
C VAL A 16 17.22 -22.78 -33.25
N ILE A 17 17.15 -22.20 -32.06
CA ILE A 17 18.30 -21.62 -31.36
C ILE A 17 18.37 -22.37 -30.04
N ASP A 18 19.28 -23.36 -29.99
CA ASP A 18 19.82 -23.89 -28.76
C ASP A 18 20.67 -22.78 -28.12
N PHE A 19 20.43 -22.50 -26.84
CA PHE A 19 21.25 -21.59 -26.05
C PHE A 19 21.83 -22.36 -24.88
N GLU A 20 23.06 -22.84 -25.10
CA GLU A 20 23.94 -23.39 -24.09
C GLU A 20 24.33 -22.28 -23.09
N SER A 21 24.26 -22.62 -21.80
CA SER A 21 24.65 -21.75 -20.70
C SER A 21 26.17 -21.83 -20.50
N GLU A 22 26.88 -20.78 -20.91
CA GLU A 22 28.28 -20.58 -20.52
C GLU A 22 28.38 -19.86 -19.18
N SER A 23 29.20 -20.46 -18.32
CA SER A 23 29.61 -20.02 -17.00
C SER A 23 30.53 -18.80 -17.09
N SER A 24 30.17 -17.68 -16.48
CA SER A 24 31.09 -16.60 -16.15
C SER A 24 31.04 -16.32 -14.65
N SER A 25 32.11 -16.72 -13.99
CA SER A 25 32.50 -16.40 -12.62
C SER A 25 33.06 -14.98 -12.54
N ASP A 26 32.59 -14.19 -11.57
CA ASP A 26 33.33 -13.07 -11.00
C ASP A 26 33.04 -12.96 -9.48
N PRO A 27 34.06 -12.63 -8.65
CA PRO A 27 33.97 -12.67 -7.19
C PRO A 27 33.60 -11.30 -6.57
N SER A 28 32.60 -11.26 -5.69
CA SER A 28 32.38 -10.13 -4.80
C SER A 28 32.59 -10.54 -3.35
N THR A 29 33.66 -10.00 -2.77
CA THR A 29 34.01 -10.01 -1.36
C THR A 29 33.11 -9.04 -0.60
N THR A 30 32.32 -9.53 0.36
CA THR A 30 31.78 -8.71 1.44
C THR A 30 31.97 -9.48 2.74
N SER A 31 32.85 -8.95 3.59
CA SER A 31 32.99 -9.34 4.99
C SER A 31 31.84 -8.73 5.76
N ASP A 32 31.06 -9.56 6.45
CA ASP A 32 30.34 -9.12 7.63
C ASP A 32 30.49 -10.21 8.69
N SER A 33 30.95 -9.77 9.85
CA SER A 33 31.28 -10.57 11.01
C SER A 33 30.01 -10.73 11.84
N GLU A 34 29.48 -11.95 11.94
CA GLU A 34 28.44 -12.25 12.92
C GLU A 34 29.04 -13.11 14.03
N SER A 35 28.96 -12.54 15.22
CA SER A 35 29.49 -13.05 16.47
C SER A 35 28.62 -14.19 16.98
N ASP A 36 29.28 -15.25 17.44
CA ASP A 36 28.71 -16.45 18.04
C ASP A 36 27.80 -16.14 19.23
N SER A 37 26.68 -16.86 19.31
CA SER A 37 25.95 -17.13 20.54
C SER A 37 25.15 -18.41 20.38
N ASP A 38 25.86 -19.54 20.39
CA ASP A 38 25.26 -20.86 20.53
C ASP A 38 24.65 -20.96 21.95
N SER A 39 23.33 -20.78 22.00
CA SER A 39 22.52 -21.07 23.18
C SER A 39 22.62 -22.56 23.48
N SER A 40 23.27 -22.87 24.60
CA SER A 40 23.43 -24.21 25.15
C SER A 40 22.10 -24.95 25.23
N SER A 41 22.06 -26.12 24.61
CA SER A 41 21.09 -27.19 24.83
C SER A 41 21.00 -27.52 26.33
N SER A 42 19.98 -27.00 27.01
CA SER A 42 19.67 -27.42 28.38
C SER A 42 18.79 -28.66 28.31
N SER A 43 19.28 -29.73 28.95
CA SER A 43 18.56 -31.00 29.10
C SER A 43 17.23 -30.75 29.80
N ASP A 44 16.15 -31.19 29.17
CA ASP A 44 14.82 -31.30 29.75
C ASP A 44 14.88 -32.44 30.79
N SER A 45 15.15 -32.06 32.03
CA SER A 45 15.10 -32.96 33.19
C SER A 45 13.82 -32.61 33.92
N ASP A 46 12.80 -33.45 33.77
CA ASP A 46 11.53 -33.38 34.52
C ASP A 46 11.82 -33.56 36.02
N GLU A 47 12.15 -32.46 36.71
CA GLU A 47 12.18 -32.41 38.16
C GLU A 47 10.74 -32.32 38.65
N GLU A 48 10.24 -33.44 39.17
CA GLU A 48 8.91 -33.55 39.79
C GLU A 48 8.71 -32.42 40.82
N ILE A 49 7.71 -31.56 40.60
CA ILE A 49 7.38 -30.41 41.45
C ILE A 49 6.96 -30.93 42.82
N THR A 50 7.92 -31.05 43.74
CA THR A 50 7.65 -31.41 45.13
C THR A 50 7.04 -30.20 45.84
N GLN A 51 6.14 -30.44 46.79
CA GLN A 51 5.52 -29.38 47.59
C GLN A 51 6.57 -28.56 48.35
N GLU A 52 7.65 -29.20 48.78
CA GLU A 52 8.78 -28.56 49.45
C GLU A 52 9.50 -27.53 48.56
N TYR A 53 9.61 -27.80 47.25
CA TYR A 53 10.21 -26.87 46.30
C TYR A 53 9.33 -25.63 46.08
N LEU A 54 8.01 -25.81 46.02
CA LEU A 54 7.05 -24.71 45.94
C LEU A 54 7.10 -23.84 47.21
N ASP A 55 7.16 -24.46 48.38
CA ASP A 55 7.26 -23.74 49.65
C ASP A 55 8.59 -22.97 49.78
N SER A 56 9.70 -23.57 49.34
CA SER A 56 11.01 -22.90 49.26
C SER A 56 10.96 -21.67 48.34
N LEU A 57 10.32 -21.78 47.17
CA LEU A 57 10.20 -20.68 46.23
C LEU A 57 9.32 -19.54 46.78
N LEU A 58 8.26 -19.89 47.51
CA LEU A 58 7.36 -18.93 48.15
C LEU A 58 8.06 -18.20 49.30
N GLN A 59 8.90 -18.91 50.06
CA GLN A 59 9.74 -18.31 51.09
C GLN A 59 10.77 -17.35 50.49
N GLN A 60 11.44 -17.73 49.41
CA GLN A 60 12.37 -16.85 48.68
C GLN A 60 11.67 -15.60 48.14
N ALA A 61 10.45 -15.73 47.62
CA ALA A 61 9.66 -14.59 47.16
C ALA A 61 9.32 -13.60 48.30
N ARG A 62 9.02 -14.11 49.50
CA ARG A 62 8.77 -13.27 50.69
C ARG A 62 10.01 -12.52 51.16
N GLU A 63 11.18 -13.18 51.16
CA GLU A 63 12.45 -12.55 51.52
C GLU A 63 12.81 -11.43 50.55
N ASN A 64 12.66 -11.66 49.24
CA ASN A 64 12.88 -10.63 48.23
C ASN A 64 11.94 -9.44 48.37
N ALA A 65 10.66 -9.67 48.70
CA ALA A 65 9.70 -8.60 48.95
C ALA A 65 10.07 -7.76 50.19
N ALA A 66 10.51 -8.41 51.28
CA ALA A 66 10.98 -7.72 52.48
C ALA A 66 12.23 -6.89 52.22
N ILE A 67 13.18 -7.41 51.42
CA ILE A 67 14.38 -6.65 51.01
C ILE A 67 13.97 -5.42 50.20
N ALA A 68 13.06 -5.57 49.23
CA ALA A 68 12.57 -4.45 48.43
C ALA A 68 11.87 -3.38 49.29
N GLU A 69 11.08 -3.77 50.31
CA GLU A 69 10.49 -2.82 51.26
C GLU A 69 11.56 -2.06 52.06
N THR A 70 12.61 -2.74 52.53
CA THR A 70 13.72 -2.06 53.24
C THR A 70 14.51 -1.13 52.33
N GLU A 71 14.64 -1.47 51.04
CA GLU A 71 15.33 -0.64 50.06
C GLU A 71 14.52 0.61 49.72
N ILE A 72 13.19 0.49 49.63
CA ILE A 72 12.28 1.64 49.50
C ILE A 72 12.35 2.56 50.73
N ILE A 73 12.43 2.01 51.95
CA ILE A 73 12.57 2.80 53.17
C ILE A 73 13.92 3.54 53.19
N ARG A 74 15.02 2.88 52.78
CA ARG A 74 16.34 3.55 52.66
C ARG A 74 16.32 4.68 51.64
N ILE A 75 15.68 4.48 50.48
CA ILE A 75 15.54 5.51 49.44
C ILE A 75 14.70 6.69 49.94
N MET A 76 13.71 6.45 50.82
CA MET A 76 12.94 7.53 51.45
C MET A 76 13.68 8.27 52.58
N GLU A 77 14.61 7.61 53.30
CA GLU A 77 15.47 8.27 54.30
C GLU A 77 16.54 9.19 53.66
N ASP A 78 17.02 8.87 52.45
CA ASP A 78 18.07 9.64 51.78
C ASP A 78 17.56 10.93 51.08
N GLU A 79 16.24 11.16 50.97
CA GLU A 79 15.65 12.37 50.35
C GLU A 79 15.11 13.41 51.36
N GLU A 80 15.22 13.20 52.68
CA GLU A 80 14.86 14.18 53.72
C GLU A 80 16.07 14.67 54.56
N GLU A 81 17.18 15.07 53.92
CA GLU A 81 18.13 15.99 54.58
C GLU A 81 17.66 17.45 54.41
N VAL A 82 16.93 17.94 55.42
CA VAL A 82 16.64 19.37 55.59
C VAL A 82 17.94 20.11 55.90
N LEU A 83 18.54 20.74 54.88
CA LEU A 83 19.64 21.69 55.05
C LEU A 83 19.14 22.92 55.84
N LYS A 84 19.42 22.96 57.15
CA LYS A 84 19.39 24.21 57.92
C LYS A 84 20.69 24.96 57.64
N LEU A 85 20.59 26.08 56.93
CA LEU A 85 21.67 27.05 56.80
C LEU A 85 21.91 27.66 58.19
N ASP A 86 23.11 27.47 58.73
CA ASP A 86 23.55 28.12 59.96
C ASP A 86 23.69 29.64 59.72
N ASP A 87 22.97 30.44 60.51
CA ASP A 87 22.77 31.91 60.36
C ASP A 87 24.01 32.79 60.64
N ASP A 88 25.21 32.22 60.76
CA ASP A 88 26.41 32.97 61.19
C ASP A 88 27.47 33.05 60.09
N THR A 89 27.19 33.80 59.02
CA THR A 89 28.24 34.29 58.10
C THR A 89 27.91 35.71 57.64
N ASP A 90 28.81 36.66 57.90
CA ASP A 90 28.66 38.08 57.52
C ASP A 90 28.29 38.26 56.04
N GLU A 91 27.01 38.53 55.76
CA GLU A 91 26.48 38.69 54.41
C GLU A 91 27.05 39.94 53.73
N LEU A 92 27.96 39.75 52.78
CA LEU A 92 28.31 40.81 51.84
C LEU A 92 27.08 41.12 50.96
N PRO A 93 26.69 42.40 50.80
CA PRO A 93 25.50 42.73 50.01
C PRO A 93 25.70 42.28 48.57
N LEU A 94 24.78 41.46 48.07
CA LEU A 94 24.79 40.97 46.70
C LEU A 94 24.89 42.14 45.71
N PRO A 95 25.70 42.01 44.64
CA PRO A 95 25.77 43.04 43.61
C PRO A 95 24.39 43.23 42.99
N LYS A 96 23.98 44.50 42.84
CA LYS A 96 22.70 44.84 42.20
C LYS A 96 22.74 44.37 40.74
N LEU A 97 21.84 43.45 40.39
CA LEU A 97 21.66 43.05 39.00
C LEU A 97 20.90 44.15 38.27
N ASP A 98 21.51 44.72 37.22
CA ASP A 98 20.82 45.57 36.25
C ASP A 98 20.31 44.69 35.10
N PRO A 99 18.99 44.43 35.01
CA PRO A 99 18.42 43.52 34.01
C PRO A 99 18.33 44.11 32.59
N GLY A 100 18.87 45.31 32.35
CA GLY A 100 18.77 46.00 31.07
C GLY A 100 17.32 46.41 30.73
N VAL A 101 17.01 46.46 29.43
CA VAL A 101 15.66 46.81 28.95
C VAL A 101 14.82 45.54 28.88
N LEU A 102 13.85 45.42 29.79
CA LEU A 102 12.93 44.29 29.82
C LEU A 102 11.84 44.43 28.74
N PRO A 103 11.35 43.30 28.19
CA PRO A 103 10.18 43.30 27.33
C PRO A 103 8.94 43.82 28.08
N PRO A 104 7.94 44.35 27.36
CA PRO A 104 6.69 44.81 27.96
C PRO A 104 6.02 43.68 28.75
N LEU A 105 5.47 44.02 29.90
CA LEU A 105 4.83 43.09 30.83
C LEU A 105 3.61 42.41 30.18
N TYR A 106 3.39 41.14 30.50
CA TYR A 106 2.27 40.34 29.98
C TYR A 106 0.95 40.62 30.71
N PHE A 107 1.03 41.02 31.98
CA PHE A 107 -0.10 41.27 32.88
C PHE A 107 -0.03 42.67 33.48
N ASP A 108 -1.19 43.28 33.69
CA ASP A 108 -1.31 44.49 34.50
C ASP A 108 -1.53 44.09 35.96
N ALA A 109 -0.72 44.64 36.85
CA ALA A 109 -0.97 44.55 38.28
C ALA A 109 -1.81 45.75 38.68
N GLY A 110 -3.08 45.52 39.01
CA GLY A 110 -3.98 46.59 39.44
C GLY A 110 -3.39 47.37 40.63
N GLU A 111 -3.64 48.68 40.66
CA GLU A 111 -2.97 49.64 41.56
C GLU A 111 -3.25 49.39 43.06
N ARG A 112 -4.17 48.47 43.39
CA ARG A 112 -4.62 48.19 44.77
C ARG A 112 -4.31 46.75 45.15
N ARG A 113 -3.91 46.54 46.41
CA ARG A 113 -3.77 45.20 46.98
C ARG A 113 -5.11 44.45 46.87
N GLY A 114 -5.11 43.34 46.15
CA GLY A 114 -6.26 42.47 45.95
C GLY A 114 -6.97 42.62 44.59
N ASP A 115 -6.48 43.49 43.71
CA ASP A 115 -7.00 43.57 42.35
C ASP A 115 -6.50 42.40 41.49
N SER A 116 -7.37 41.85 40.63
CA SER A 116 -7.05 40.68 39.82
C SER A 116 -6.17 41.05 38.64
N LEU A 117 -5.11 40.27 38.40
CA LEU A 117 -4.23 40.46 37.25
C LEU A 117 -5.03 40.36 35.95
N THR A 118 -4.94 41.39 35.10
CA THR A 118 -5.55 41.37 33.76
C THR A 118 -4.48 41.04 32.73
N LEU A 119 -4.75 40.04 31.89
CA LEU A 119 -3.84 39.64 30.81
C LEU A 119 -3.96 40.67 29.68
N ILE A 120 -2.92 41.49 29.49
CA ILE A 120 -2.87 42.50 28.42
C ILE A 120 -2.40 41.86 27.11
N ARG A 121 -1.45 40.93 27.18
CA ARG A 121 -0.75 40.38 26.02
C ARG A 121 -0.57 38.88 26.17
N ASP A 122 -1.10 38.12 25.22
CA ASP A 122 -0.95 36.68 25.13
C ASP A 122 0.18 36.33 24.14
N PRO A 123 1.33 35.79 24.61
CA PRO A 123 2.46 35.47 23.74
C PRO A 123 2.11 34.42 22.68
N GLU A 124 1.17 33.51 22.94
CA GLU A 124 0.76 32.50 21.95
C GLU A 124 -0.01 33.13 20.79
N ALA A 125 -0.86 34.13 21.09
CA ALA A 125 -1.59 34.88 20.08
C ALA A 125 -0.64 35.69 19.18
N ASP A 126 0.35 36.36 19.77
CA ASP A 126 1.36 37.11 19.02
C ASP A 126 2.22 36.20 18.11
N GLU A 127 2.57 35.01 18.59
CA GLU A 127 3.27 34.02 17.78
C GLU A 127 2.41 33.52 16.63
N ALA A 128 1.12 33.27 16.86
CA ALA A 128 0.19 32.88 15.81
C ALA A 128 0.00 33.99 14.77
N GLU A 129 -0.05 35.25 15.18
CA GLU A 129 -0.10 36.41 14.29
C GLU A 129 1.19 36.56 13.47
N LYS A 130 2.37 36.34 14.09
CA LYS A 130 3.65 36.36 13.36
C LYS A 130 3.77 35.18 12.39
N LYS A 131 3.34 33.99 12.78
CA LYS A 131 3.32 32.79 11.93
C LYS A 131 2.34 32.95 10.76
N SER A 132 1.17 33.54 11.00
CA SER A 132 0.18 33.82 9.95
C SER A 132 0.59 34.99 9.05
N SER A 133 1.25 36.02 9.58
CA SER A 133 1.77 37.15 8.79
C SER A 133 2.99 36.77 7.95
N THR A 134 3.84 35.85 8.42
CA THR A 134 4.96 35.30 7.63
C THR A 134 4.50 34.27 6.62
N GLN A 135 3.36 33.62 6.88
CA GLN A 135 2.56 32.92 5.89
C GLN A 135 1.75 33.92 5.05
N ALA A 136 2.46 34.86 4.42
CA ALA A 136 1.91 35.71 3.38
C ALA A 136 1.06 34.85 2.45
N SER A 137 -0.22 35.24 2.32
CA SER A 137 -1.23 34.64 1.45
C SER A 137 -0.59 34.05 0.20
N VAL A 138 -0.42 32.72 0.19
CA VAL A 138 -0.16 32.00 -1.04
C VAL A 138 -1.43 32.18 -1.86
N ALA A 139 -1.43 33.18 -2.73
CA ALA A 139 -2.36 33.23 -3.82
C ALA A 139 -2.34 31.84 -4.47
N PRO A 140 -3.50 31.23 -4.78
CA PRO A 140 -3.52 29.92 -5.42
C PRO A 140 -2.54 29.98 -6.59
N PRO A 141 -1.59 29.03 -6.67
CA PRO A 141 -0.49 29.11 -7.62
C PRO A 141 -1.08 29.40 -8.99
N LEU A 142 -0.73 30.55 -9.57
CA LEU A 142 -1.13 30.89 -10.92
C LEU A 142 -0.78 29.68 -11.78
N PRO A 143 -1.75 29.09 -12.52
CA PRO A 143 -1.49 27.90 -13.31
C PRO A 143 -0.30 28.21 -14.21
N SER A 144 0.78 27.45 -14.02
CA SER A 144 2.02 27.63 -14.75
C SER A 144 1.68 27.74 -16.24
N PRO A 145 2.12 28.79 -16.95
CA PRO A 145 1.87 28.90 -18.38
C PRO A 145 2.41 27.64 -19.06
N GLU A 146 1.49 26.79 -19.53
CA GLU A 146 1.79 25.55 -20.25
C GLU A 146 2.47 25.91 -21.58
N PHE A 147 3.80 26.07 -21.53
CA PHE A 147 4.63 26.18 -22.72
C PHE A 147 4.80 24.78 -23.32
N ALA A 148 4.71 24.68 -24.65
CA ALA A 148 5.12 23.45 -25.33
C ALA A 148 6.61 23.17 -25.04
N LYS A 149 7.06 21.92 -25.28
CA LYS A 149 8.48 21.53 -25.16
C LYS A 149 9.44 22.45 -25.96
N ASP A 150 8.90 23.20 -26.91
CA ASP A 150 9.61 24.14 -27.79
C ASP A 150 9.47 25.63 -27.38
N GLY A 151 9.00 25.94 -26.17
CA GLY A 151 8.92 27.30 -25.63
C GLY A 151 7.85 28.21 -26.26
N LYS A 152 7.06 27.70 -27.22
CA LYS A 152 5.93 28.42 -27.83
C LYS A 152 4.65 28.26 -27.02
N ALA A 153 3.88 29.35 -26.94
CA ALA A 153 2.56 29.34 -26.32
C ALA A 153 1.63 28.41 -27.09
N LEU A 154 1.11 27.39 -26.41
CA LEU A 154 0.28 26.36 -27.02
C LEU A 154 -0.99 26.99 -27.63
N THR A 155 -1.31 26.63 -28.88
CA THR A 155 -2.48 27.19 -29.55
C THR A 155 -3.76 26.73 -28.86
N LYS A 156 -4.86 27.51 -28.95
CA LYS A 156 -6.16 27.14 -28.35
C LYS A 156 -6.66 25.75 -28.81
N LYS A 157 -6.27 25.32 -30.02
CA LYS A 157 -6.65 24.00 -30.57
C LYS A 157 -5.86 22.87 -29.91
N GLU A 158 -4.55 23.04 -29.76
CA GLU A 158 -3.67 22.09 -29.09
C GLU A 158 -4.00 21.97 -27.60
N LYS A 159 -4.30 23.08 -26.91
CA LYS A 159 -4.80 23.07 -25.52
C LYS A 159 -6.06 22.23 -25.37
N LYS A 160 -7.04 22.40 -26.27
CA LYS A 160 -8.27 21.59 -26.29
C LYS A 160 -8.00 20.13 -26.64
N ALA A 161 -6.98 19.82 -27.43
CA ALA A 161 -6.61 18.45 -27.74
C ALA A 161 -6.01 17.76 -26.50
N LEU A 162 -5.07 18.42 -25.81
CA LEU A 162 -4.50 17.93 -24.56
C LEU A 162 -5.57 17.73 -23.48
N GLN A 163 -6.47 18.70 -23.29
CA GLN A 163 -7.59 18.57 -22.37
C GLN A 163 -8.54 17.41 -22.71
N LYS A 164 -8.65 17.01 -23.98
CA LYS A 164 -9.47 15.86 -24.38
C LYS A 164 -8.78 14.52 -24.16
N GLN A 165 -7.46 14.49 -24.12
CA GLN A 165 -6.69 13.29 -23.78
C GLN A 165 -6.82 12.92 -22.31
N THR A 166 -7.21 13.90 -21.50
CA THR A 166 -7.25 13.77 -20.07
C THR A 166 -8.70 13.86 -19.57
N ALA A 167 -9.03 13.22 -18.45
CA ALA A 167 -10.34 13.29 -17.81
C ALA A 167 -10.67 14.69 -17.24
N GLY A 168 -9.64 15.53 -17.06
CA GLY A 168 -9.72 16.89 -16.52
C GLY A 168 -9.19 17.00 -15.08
N PRO A 169 -9.10 18.23 -14.55
CA PRO A 169 -8.51 18.50 -13.23
C PRO A 169 -9.34 17.95 -12.08
N ASP A 170 -10.66 17.88 -12.24
CA ASP A 170 -11.60 17.31 -11.25
C ASP A 170 -11.32 15.81 -10.99
N TRP A 171 -10.63 15.15 -11.93
CA TRP A 171 -10.23 13.75 -11.83
C TRP A 171 -8.72 13.58 -12.01
N PHE A 172 -7.95 14.44 -11.34
CA PHE A 172 -6.48 14.41 -11.24
C PHE A 172 -5.77 14.20 -12.57
N ASP A 173 -6.33 14.75 -13.63
CA ASP A 173 -5.78 14.62 -14.97
C ASP A 173 -5.50 13.16 -15.40
N LEU A 174 -6.47 12.26 -15.16
CA LEU A 174 -6.35 10.86 -15.58
C LEU A 174 -6.20 10.75 -17.12
N PRO A 175 -5.10 10.18 -17.64
CA PRO A 175 -4.87 10.08 -19.08
C PRO A 175 -5.75 8.99 -19.72
N ALA A 176 -6.16 9.23 -20.95
CA ALA A 176 -6.77 8.22 -21.80
C ALA A 176 -5.71 7.19 -22.23
N PRO A 177 -6.04 5.88 -22.22
CA PRO A 177 -5.13 4.86 -22.72
C PRO A 177 -4.77 5.06 -24.19
N ALA A 178 -3.54 4.71 -24.55
CA ALA A 178 -3.06 4.74 -25.92
C ALA A 178 -3.86 3.75 -26.80
N GLU A 179 -4.18 4.16 -28.03
CA GLU A 179 -4.98 3.35 -28.96
C GLU A 179 -4.35 1.98 -29.27
N ALA A 180 -3.01 1.90 -29.23
CA ALA A 180 -2.27 0.66 -29.47
C ALA A 180 -2.49 -0.41 -28.38
N ASP A 181 -2.74 0.00 -27.13
CA ASP A 181 -2.92 -0.90 -25.99
C ASP A 181 -4.38 -1.31 -25.77
N LEU A 182 -5.32 -0.63 -26.44
CA LEU A 182 -6.76 -0.91 -26.37
C LEU A 182 -7.13 -2.39 -26.58
N PRO A 183 -6.58 -3.17 -27.53
CA PRO A 183 -6.97 -4.57 -27.68
C PRO A 183 -6.58 -5.43 -26.47
N ARG A 184 -5.46 -5.12 -25.80
CA ARG A 184 -5.05 -5.81 -24.56
C ARG A 184 -5.97 -5.40 -23.41
N LEU A 185 -6.15 -4.09 -23.23
CA LEU A 185 -6.99 -3.52 -22.17
C LEU A 185 -8.46 -3.92 -22.30
N HIS A 186 -8.96 -4.05 -23.54
CA HIS A 186 -10.32 -4.50 -23.80
C HIS A 186 -10.59 -5.88 -23.19
N ARG A 187 -9.65 -6.83 -23.33
CA ARG A 187 -9.80 -8.16 -22.75
C ARG A 187 -9.87 -8.11 -21.22
N GLU A 188 -9.07 -7.24 -20.61
CA GLU A 188 -9.03 -7.06 -19.16
C GLU A 188 -10.34 -6.47 -18.63
N VAL A 189 -10.88 -5.44 -19.31
CA VAL A 189 -12.14 -4.82 -18.89
C VAL A 189 -13.36 -5.71 -19.20
N GLU A 190 -13.32 -6.46 -20.29
CA GLU A 190 -14.35 -7.45 -20.59
C GLU A 190 -14.40 -8.55 -19.52
N ALA A 191 -13.24 -9.00 -19.03
CA ALA A 191 -13.18 -9.95 -17.92
C ALA A 191 -13.80 -9.36 -16.64
N LEU A 192 -13.52 -8.10 -16.31
CA LEU A 192 -14.13 -7.42 -15.15
C LEU A 192 -15.65 -7.32 -15.27
N ARG A 193 -16.15 -7.00 -16.47
CA ARG A 193 -17.59 -6.94 -16.74
C ARG A 193 -18.26 -8.31 -16.58
N LEU A 194 -17.59 -9.38 -16.98
CA LEU A 194 -18.07 -10.74 -16.87
C LEU A 194 -17.75 -11.39 -15.52
N ARG A 195 -17.37 -10.62 -14.49
CA ARG A 195 -17.01 -11.13 -13.15
C ARG A 195 -18.07 -12.04 -12.53
N ASN A 196 -19.35 -11.76 -12.80
CA ASN A 196 -20.49 -12.55 -12.31
C ASN A 196 -20.56 -13.96 -12.91
N GLN A 197 -19.95 -14.18 -14.08
CA GLN A 197 -19.94 -15.46 -14.78
C GLN A 197 -18.68 -16.28 -14.50
N LEU A 198 -17.64 -15.65 -13.94
CA LEU A 198 -16.35 -16.31 -13.65
C LEU A 198 -16.45 -17.25 -12.44
N ASP A 199 -17.03 -16.77 -11.34
CA ASP A 199 -17.18 -17.52 -10.10
C ASP A 199 -18.67 -17.71 -9.76
N PRO A 200 -19.19 -18.96 -9.71
CA PRO A 200 -20.59 -19.22 -9.37
C PRO A 200 -20.96 -18.84 -7.93
N LYS A 201 -19.98 -18.61 -7.04
CA LYS A 201 -20.22 -18.27 -5.63
C LYS A 201 -20.24 -16.78 -5.37
N ARG A 202 -19.73 -15.96 -6.28
CA ARG A 202 -19.62 -14.51 -6.11
C ARG A 202 -20.63 -13.80 -7.00
N PHE A 203 -21.56 -13.11 -6.35
CA PHE A 203 -22.55 -12.27 -7.01
C PHE A 203 -22.22 -10.81 -6.73
N TYR A 204 -21.93 -10.06 -7.79
CA TYR A 204 -21.71 -8.62 -7.73
C TYR A 204 -22.97 -7.86 -8.15
N ARG A 205 -23.06 -6.61 -7.70
CA ARG A 205 -24.06 -5.67 -8.22
C ARG A 205 -23.84 -5.48 -9.73
N LYS A 206 -24.94 -5.49 -10.48
CA LYS A 206 -24.91 -5.23 -11.93
C LYS A 206 -24.65 -3.76 -12.17
N ASP A 207 -23.63 -3.45 -12.95
CA ASP A 207 -23.36 -2.09 -13.38
C ASP A 207 -24.27 -1.73 -14.57
N GLU A 208 -24.77 -0.50 -14.62
CA GLU A 208 -25.71 -0.03 -15.67
C GLU A 208 -25.12 -0.09 -17.09
N GLY A 209 -23.80 -0.30 -17.21
CA GLY A 209 -23.05 -0.50 -18.45
C GLY A 209 -22.91 -1.96 -18.91
N GLU A 210 -23.26 -2.95 -18.08
CA GLU A 210 -23.02 -4.39 -18.33
C GLU A 210 -23.77 -4.96 -19.55
N GLY A 211 -24.68 -4.20 -20.17
CA GLY A 211 -25.38 -4.57 -21.42
C GLY A 211 -24.82 -3.94 -22.71
N LYS A 212 -24.00 -2.87 -22.63
CA LYS A 212 -23.63 -2.04 -23.80
C LYS A 212 -22.36 -2.43 -24.58
N GLY A 213 -21.85 -3.66 -24.47
CA GLY A 213 -20.59 -4.12 -25.09
C GLY A 213 -19.41 -3.15 -24.92
N ILE A 214 -18.56 -3.04 -25.95
CA ILE A 214 -17.44 -2.10 -26.07
C ILE A 214 -17.85 -0.64 -25.77
N LYS A 215 -19.11 -0.27 -26.07
CA LYS A 215 -19.65 1.09 -25.86
C LYS A 215 -19.95 1.41 -24.38
N GLY A 216 -19.94 0.40 -23.51
CA GLY A 216 -20.04 0.57 -22.06
C GLY A 216 -18.71 0.90 -21.38
N LEU A 217 -17.60 0.93 -22.13
CA LEU A 217 -16.28 1.21 -21.57
C LEU A 217 -16.13 2.70 -21.24
N PRO A 218 -15.62 3.07 -20.05
CA PRO A 218 -15.25 4.45 -19.75
C PRO A 218 -14.20 4.95 -20.75
N LYS A 219 -14.31 6.19 -21.20
CA LYS A 219 -13.33 6.80 -22.11
C LYS A 219 -11.96 6.97 -21.45
N TYR A 220 -11.95 7.23 -20.15
CA TYR A 220 -10.74 7.42 -19.34
C TYR A 220 -10.69 6.32 -18.28
N PHE A 221 -9.63 5.53 -18.29
CA PHE A 221 -9.38 4.51 -17.29
C PHE A 221 -7.87 4.22 -17.22
N ALA A 222 -7.41 3.75 -16.08
CA ALA A 222 -6.03 3.30 -15.89
C ALA A 222 -6.03 1.95 -15.17
N MET A 223 -5.04 1.11 -15.50
CA MET A 223 -4.81 -0.16 -14.82
C MET A 223 -3.73 0.02 -13.77
N GLY A 224 -4.11 -0.15 -12.50
CA GLY A 224 -3.20 -0.10 -11.37
C GLY A 224 -2.78 -1.50 -10.91
N LYS A 225 -1.63 -1.58 -10.24
CA LYS A 225 -1.20 -2.76 -9.50
C LYS A 225 -1.30 -2.47 -8.01
N ILE A 226 -1.88 -3.40 -7.26
CA ILE A 226 -1.95 -3.29 -5.80
C ILE A 226 -0.53 -3.49 -5.25
N ILE A 227 -0.05 -2.50 -4.49
CA ILE A 227 1.21 -2.57 -3.77
C ILE A 227 0.90 -3.18 -2.41
N ALA A 228 1.59 -4.28 -2.07
CA ALA A 228 1.43 -4.91 -0.77
C ALA A 228 1.92 -3.95 0.32
N THR A 229 1.12 -3.77 1.37
CA THR A 229 1.52 -3.03 2.56
C THR A 229 2.23 -3.98 3.53
N ASP A 230 3.28 -3.48 4.18
CA ASP A 230 3.97 -4.18 5.26
C ASP A 230 3.13 -4.10 6.53
N SER A 231 2.00 -4.81 6.54
CA SER A 231 1.17 -5.00 7.72
C SER A 231 1.55 -6.30 8.42
N PRO A 232 1.70 -6.32 9.76
CA PRO A 232 2.12 -7.51 10.50
C PRO A 232 1.11 -8.67 10.42
N PHE A 233 -0.14 -8.39 10.06
CA PHE A 233 -1.19 -9.39 9.88
C PHE A 233 -1.35 -9.86 8.43
N ASN A 234 -0.52 -9.35 7.53
CA ASN A 234 -0.54 -9.70 6.11
C ASN A 234 0.15 -11.04 5.88
N GLY A 235 -0.36 -12.10 6.50
CA GLY A 235 0.04 -13.46 6.16
C GLY A 235 -0.19 -13.73 4.68
N SER A 236 0.59 -14.65 4.10
CA SER A 236 0.65 -15.02 2.68
C SER A 236 -0.69 -15.41 2.01
N SER A 237 -1.82 -15.35 2.72
CA SER A 237 -3.14 -15.80 2.29
C SER A 237 -4.21 -14.72 2.17
N ALA A 238 -4.10 -13.55 2.82
CA ALA A 238 -5.22 -12.59 2.89
C ALA A 238 -5.06 -11.33 2.03
N GLY A 239 -3.84 -10.81 1.85
CA GLY A 239 -3.63 -9.53 1.16
C GLY A 239 -2.43 -9.45 0.21
N SER A 240 -1.57 -10.48 0.14
CA SER A 240 -0.36 -10.47 -0.68
C SER A 240 -0.18 -11.79 -1.42
N LEU A 241 -0.20 -11.73 -2.75
CA LEU A 241 0.10 -12.88 -3.61
C LEU A 241 1.60 -13.19 -3.59
N PRO A 242 2.04 -14.47 -3.66
CA PRO A 242 3.44 -14.82 -3.84
C PRO A 242 3.94 -14.38 -5.23
N LYS A 243 5.26 -14.20 -5.37
CA LYS A 243 5.87 -13.68 -6.61
C LYS A 243 5.60 -14.54 -7.85
N SER A 244 5.37 -15.84 -7.68
CA SER A 244 5.02 -16.80 -8.73
C SER A 244 3.60 -16.62 -9.30
N GLU A 245 2.66 -16.21 -8.45
CA GLU A 245 1.25 -16.01 -8.80
C GLU A 245 0.98 -14.60 -9.33
N ARG A 246 1.81 -13.62 -8.97
CA ARG A 246 1.73 -12.26 -9.52
C ARG A 246 2.00 -12.27 -11.03
N LYS A 247 1.02 -11.92 -11.86
CA LYS A 247 1.21 -11.78 -13.32
C LYS A 247 1.19 -10.33 -13.75
N ARG A 248 1.34 -10.14 -15.07
CA ARG A 248 1.31 -8.84 -15.75
C ARG A 248 -0.10 -8.35 -16.09
N THR A 249 -1.08 -9.24 -16.11
CA THR A 249 -2.47 -8.93 -16.49
C THR A 249 -3.44 -9.70 -15.61
N LEU A 250 -4.61 -9.11 -15.37
CA LEU A 250 -5.70 -9.75 -14.63
C LEU A 250 -6.17 -11.05 -15.31
N VAL A 251 -6.20 -11.05 -16.64
CA VAL A 251 -6.65 -12.22 -17.41
C VAL A 251 -5.66 -13.37 -17.32
N ASP A 252 -4.34 -13.10 -17.29
CA ASP A 252 -3.33 -14.15 -17.14
C ASP A 252 -3.43 -14.79 -15.74
N GLU A 253 -3.74 -14.00 -14.69
CA GLU A 253 -4.01 -14.53 -13.34
C GLU A 253 -5.24 -15.45 -13.31
N LEU A 254 -6.33 -15.02 -13.95
CA LEU A 254 -7.56 -15.81 -14.07
C LEU A 254 -7.34 -17.10 -14.87
N ILE A 255 -6.51 -17.04 -15.91
CA ILE A 255 -6.15 -18.23 -16.67
C ILE A 255 -5.39 -19.16 -15.73
N ASP A 256 -4.44 -18.71 -14.93
CA ASP A 256 -3.65 -19.59 -14.06
C ASP A 256 -4.46 -20.24 -12.93
N ASP A 257 -5.56 -19.63 -12.48
CA ASP A 257 -6.46 -20.22 -11.48
C ASP A 257 -7.09 -21.56 -11.92
N ALA A 258 -6.80 -22.61 -11.14
CA ALA A 258 -7.28 -23.95 -11.37
C ALA A 258 -8.80 -24.09 -11.20
N GLU A 259 -9.41 -23.34 -10.28
CA GLU A 259 -10.84 -23.44 -9.99
C GLU A 259 -11.66 -22.81 -11.13
N ALA A 260 -11.31 -21.57 -11.52
CA ALA A 260 -11.91 -20.89 -12.66
C ALA A 260 -11.78 -21.71 -13.96
N LYS A 261 -10.61 -22.29 -14.24
CA LYS A 261 -10.39 -23.19 -15.39
C LYS A 261 -11.33 -24.40 -15.38
N ARG A 262 -11.49 -25.06 -14.23
CA ARG A 262 -12.36 -26.25 -14.11
C ARG A 262 -13.82 -25.89 -14.34
N TYR A 263 -14.29 -24.84 -13.70
CA TYR A 263 -15.67 -24.38 -13.82
C TYR A 263 -16.01 -23.92 -15.24
N SER A 264 -15.18 -23.04 -15.82
CA SER A 264 -15.37 -22.54 -17.19
C SER A 264 -15.37 -23.67 -18.21
N LYS A 265 -14.44 -24.63 -18.11
CA LYS A 265 -14.40 -25.82 -19.00
C LYS A 265 -15.65 -26.68 -18.86
N LYS A 266 -16.14 -26.90 -17.64
CA LYS A 266 -17.37 -27.67 -17.37
C LYS A 266 -18.58 -26.98 -18.00
N LYS A 267 -18.80 -25.69 -17.69
CA LYS A 267 -19.93 -24.92 -18.22
C LYS A 267 -19.86 -24.75 -19.74
N PHE A 268 -18.67 -24.55 -20.30
CA PHE A 268 -18.48 -24.47 -21.73
C PHE A 268 -18.94 -25.77 -22.43
N LYS A 269 -18.51 -26.94 -21.93
CA LYS A 269 -18.95 -28.23 -22.50
C LYS A 269 -20.45 -28.45 -22.40
N GLU A 270 -21.06 -28.07 -21.27
CA GLU A 270 -22.51 -28.13 -21.08
C GLU A 270 -23.26 -27.22 -22.07
N LEU A 271 -22.77 -26.00 -22.29
CA LEU A 271 -23.38 -25.08 -23.25
C LEU A 271 -23.17 -25.53 -24.70
N GLN A 272 -22.00 -26.09 -25.01
CA GLN A 272 -21.73 -26.65 -26.34
C GLN A 272 -22.61 -27.86 -26.60
N SER A 273 -22.79 -28.78 -25.66
CA SER A 273 -23.67 -29.94 -25.88
C SER A 273 -25.13 -29.51 -26.10
N VAL A 274 -25.62 -28.51 -25.36
CA VAL A 274 -26.95 -27.94 -25.57
C VAL A 274 -27.06 -27.25 -26.95
N ARG A 275 -26.01 -26.53 -27.39
CA ARG A 275 -25.97 -25.86 -28.69
C ARG A 275 -25.87 -26.84 -29.85
N GLU A 276 -25.05 -27.89 -29.70
CA GLU A 276 -24.89 -28.98 -30.66
C GLU A 276 -26.18 -29.78 -30.82
N ALA A 277 -26.89 -30.07 -29.71
CA ALA A 277 -28.19 -30.74 -29.72
C ALA A 277 -29.28 -29.94 -30.45
N LYS A 278 -29.13 -28.62 -30.56
CA LYS A 278 -30.02 -27.74 -31.35
C LYS A 278 -29.43 -27.35 -32.71
N GLY A 279 -28.22 -27.80 -33.01
CA GLY A 279 -27.45 -27.40 -34.18
C GLY A 279 -27.74 -28.24 -35.42
N ARG A 280 -27.18 -27.79 -36.56
CA ARG A 280 -27.28 -28.46 -37.88
C ARG A 280 -26.76 -29.91 -37.86
N ASN A 281 -25.84 -30.22 -36.95
CA ASN A 281 -25.26 -31.56 -36.80
C ASN A 281 -26.31 -32.60 -36.43
N THR A 282 -27.40 -32.22 -35.74
CA THR A 282 -28.50 -33.15 -35.42
C THR A 282 -29.24 -33.64 -36.65
N LEU A 283 -29.47 -32.76 -37.62
CA LEU A 283 -30.11 -33.08 -38.90
C LEU A 283 -29.19 -33.99 -39.71
N HIS A 284 -27.90 -33.67 -39.78
CA HIS A 284 -26.91 -34.52 -40.45
C HIS A 284 -26.79 -35.91 -39.80
N ALA A 285 -26.79 -36.00 -38.46
CA ALA A 285 -26.77 -37.27 -37.74
C ALA A 285 -28.04 -38.11 -38.02
N LYS A 286 -29.23 -37.48 -38.04
CA LYS A 286 -30.48 -38.13 -38.44
C LYS A 286 -30.43 -38.63 -39.89
N GLN A 287 -29.89 -37.83 -40.81
CA GLN A 287 -29.75 -38.24 -42.22
C GLN A 287 -28.73 -39.38 -42.37
N ALA A 288 -27.60 -39.33 -41.66
CA ALA A 288 -26.61 -40.40 -41.66
C ALA A 288 -27.17 -41.71 -41.11
N ALA A 289 -27.97 -41.65 -40.03
CA ALA A 289 -28.67 -42.81 -39.48
C ALA A 289 -29.69 -43.42 -40.46
N ARG A 290 -30.22 -42.63 -41.41
CA ARG A 290 -31.14 -43.08 -42.46
C ARG A 290 -30.44 -43.63 -43.70
N LYS A 291 -29.11 -43.48 -43.83
CA LYS A 291 -28.37 -44.05 -44.96
C LYS A 291 -28.16 -45.55 -44.72
N PRO A 292 -28.51 -46.42 -45.68
CA PRO A 292 -28.27 -47.85 -45.55
C PRO A 292 -26.76 -48.11 -45.52
N LYS A 293 -26.32 -48.97 -44.59
CA LYS A 293 -24.97 -49.55 -44.59
C LYS A 293 -24.99 -50.71 -45.59
N TRP A 294 -24.62 -50.43 -46.82
CA TRP A 294 -24.29 -51.45 -47.81
C TRP A 294 -22.78 -51.58 -47.91
#